data_AF-A0A8T8I170-F1
#
_entry.id   AF-A0A8T8I170-F1
#
_cell.length_a   1.000
_cell.length_b   1.000
_cell.length_c   1.000
_cell.angle_alpha   90.00
_cell.angle_beta   90.00
_cell.angle_gamma   90.00
#
_symmetry.space_group_name_H-M   'P 1'
#
loop_
_entity.id
_entity.type
_entity.pdbx_description
1 polymer ?
#
loop_
_entity_poly.entity_id
_entity_poly.type
_entity_poly.pdbx_seq_one_letter_code
_entity_poly.pdbx_strand_id
1 'polypeptide(L)'
;ARAARSVRQRPGAPFATPAGTCYAAGPARTGRVAFLFPGQGSQHVGMGADLAMHEPRALAAWDRHATADLGDGPLHRVVFPPPAFTDEERAAQRDLLTRTEWAQPALAVHALALLEVLAAVGLRPDCAAGHSFGELTALHCAGVLTA
;
A
#
# COMPACT_ATOMS: atom_id res chain seq x y z
N ALA A 1 2.74 11.64 15.03
CA ALA A 1 3.36 12.59 16.01
C ALA A 1 3.48 12.04 17.44
N ARG A 2 2.43 11.44 18.05
CA ARG A 2 2.44 10.98 19.46
C ARG A 2 3.34 9.76 19.70
N ALA A 3 3.24 8.72 18.88
CA ALA A 3 4.05 7.50 19.02
C ALA A 3 5.56 7.79 18.91
N ALA A 4 5.98 8.55 17.89
CA ALA A 4 7.38 8.96 17.72
C ALA A 4 7.92 9.76 18.93
N ARG A 5 7.08 10.60 19.56
CA ARG A 5 7.44 11.30 20.79
C ARG A 5 7.63 10.33 21.95
N SER A 6 6.72 9.36 22.12
CA SER A 6 6.84 8.32 23.15
C SER A 6 8.11 7.50 23.01
N VAL A 7 8.47 7.09 21.78
CA VAL A 7 9.73 6.38 21.48
C VAL A 7 10.94 7.23 21.86
N ARG A 8 10.97 8.51 21.48
CA ARG A 8 12.07 9.41 21.83
C ARG A 8 12.22 9.64 23.34
N GLN A 9 11.11 9.71 24.06
CA GLN A 9 11.13 9.93 25.51
C GLN A 9 11.50 8.68 26.30
N ARG A 10 11.10 7.49 25.82
CA ARG A 10 11.32 6.20 26.51
C ARG A 10 11.68 5.10 25.50
N PRO A 11 12.90 5.15 24.90
CA PRO A 11 13.29 4.20 23.85
C PRO A 11 13.40 2.76 24.33
N GLY A 12 13.55 2.54 25.64
CA GLY A 12 13.58 1.19 26.23
C GLY A 12 12.21 0.67 26.67
N ALA A 13 11.13 1.44 26.53
CA ALA A 13 9.82 1.08 27.08
C ALA A 13 8.84 0.69 25.97
N PRO A 14 8.53 -0.61 25.80
CA PRO A 14 7.48 -1.06 24.90
C PRO A 14 6.14 -0.42 25.26
N PHE A 15 5.31 -0.17 24.25
CA PHE A 15 3.94 0.29 24.45
C PHE A 15 3.03 -0.19 23.33
N ALA A 16 1.75 -0.27 23.63
CA ALA A 16 0.69 -0.40 22.63
C ALA A 16 -0.33 0.71 22.85
N THR A 17 -0.82 1.31 21.77
CA THR A 17 -1.91 2.30 21.81
C THR A 17 -3.23 1.63 21.44
N PRO A 18 -4.39 2.12 21.93
CA PRO A 18 -5.70 1.65 21.48
C PRO A 18 -5.92 1.77 19.96
N ALA A 19 -5.23 2.70 19.30
CA ALA A 19 -5.25 2.89 17.85
C ALA A 19 -4.36 1.89 17.08
N GLY A 20 -3.88 0.82 17.72
CA GLY A 20 -3.12 -0.26 17.07
C GLY A 20 -1.63 0.01 16.83
N THR A 21 -1.09 1.18 17.22
CA THR A 21 0.36 1.39 17.18
C THR A 21 1.06 0.63 18.30
N CYS A 22 2.01 -0.24 17.94
CA CYS A 22 2.83 -1.00 18.88
C CYS A 22 4.31 -0.61 18.73
N TYR A 23 5.01 -0.56 19.85
CA TYR A 23 6.45 -0.37 19.92
C TYR A 23 7.06 -1.45 20.82
N ALA A 24 8.10 -2.10 20.34
CA ALA A 24 8.90 -3.05 21.09
C ALA A 24 10.35 -2.54 21.18
N ALA A 25 11.01 -2.80 22.30
CA ALA A 25 12.40 -2.48 22.54
C ALA A 25 13.11 -3.73 23.07
N GLY A 26 14.37 -3.91 22.68
CA GLY A 26 15.17 -5.09 23.02
C GLY A 26 15.51 -5.95 21.79
N PRO A 27 16.11 -7.14 22.01
CA PRO A 27 16.49 -8.04 20.94
C PRO A 27 15.28 -8.45 20.08
N ALA A 28 15.46 -8.44 18.76
CA ALA A 28 14.43 -8.90 17.85
C ALA A 28 14.14 -10.38 18.08
N ARG A 29 12.86 -10.75 18.21
CA ARG A 29 12.45 -12.15 18.17
C ARG A 29 12.57 -12.61 16.73
N THR A 30 13.44 -13.57 16.47
CA THR A 30 13.67 -14.13 15.13
C THR A 30 12.55 -15.10 14.79
N GLY A 31 11.62 -14.67 13.95
CA GLY A 31 10.59 -15.52 13.33
C GLY A 31 10.55 -15.25 11.84
N ARG A 32 9.99 -16.20 11.07
CA ARG A 32 9.78 -16.00 9.63
C ARG A 32 8.59 -15.06 9.40
N VAL A 33 8.73 -14.16 8.43
CA VAL A 33 7.70 -13.20 8.01
C VAL A 33 7.19 -13.59 6.64
N ALA A 34 5.87 -13.66 6.48
CA ALA A 34 5.23 -13.86 5.19
C ALA A 34 4.48 -12.59 4.78
N PHE A 35 4.62 -12.19 3.51
CA PHE A 35 3.78 -11.14 2.91
C PHE A 35 2.63 -11.80 2.15
N LEU A 36 1.41 -11.34 2.42
CA LEU A 36 0.19 -11.80 1.77
C LEU A 36 -0.44 -10.64 1.00
N PHE A 37 -0.64 -10.83 -0.30
CA PHE A 37 -1.19 -9.80 -1.18
C PHE A 37 -2.66 -10.10 -1.51
N PRO A 38 -3.57 -9.16 -1.27
CA PRO A 38 -4.98 -9.35 -1.61
C PRO A 38 -5.19 -9.30 -3.13
N GLY A 39 -6.28 -9.92 -3.58
CA GLY A 39 -6.72 -9.85 -4.98
C GLY A 39 -7.65 -8.67 -5.25
N GLN A 40 -8.20 -8.67 -6.47
CA GLN A 40 -9.29 -7.79 -6.87
C GLN A 40 -10.49 -7.93 -5.92
N GLY A 41 -11.14 -6.80 -5.64
CA GLY A 41 -12.20 -6.64 -4.64
C GLY A 41 -11.75 -5.90 -3.38
N SER A 42 -10.45 -5.75 -3.15
CA SER A 42 -9.88 -5.01 -2.00
C SER A 42 -9.63 -3.53 -2.27
N GLN A 43 -9.70 -3.10 -3.54
CA GLN A 43 -9.51 -1.71 -3.95
C GLN A 43 -10.60 -0.81 -3.39
N HIS A 44 -10.21 0.41 -3.03
CA HIS A 44 -11.14 1.48 -2.66
C HIS A 44 -10.55 2.83 -3.07
N VAL A 45 -11.44 3.78 -3.35
CA VAL A 45 -11.05 5.14 -3.74
C VAL A 45 -10.23 5.76 -2.61
N GLY A 46 -9.09 6.35 -2.95
CA GLY A 46 -8.15 6.95 -2.00
C GLY A 46 -7.23 5.97 -1.29
N MET A 47 -7.21 4.67 -1.63
CA MET A 47 -6.33 3.71 -0.98
C MET A 47 -4.85 4.15 -1.05
N GLY A 48 -4.19 4.21 0.11
CA GLY A 48 -2.79 4.63 0.19
C GLY A 48 -2.52 6.13 0.03
N ALA A 49 -3.55 6.99 -0.07
CA ALA A 49 -3.37 8.44 -0.20
C ALA A 49 -2.56 9.04 0.97
N ASP A 50 -2.93 8.71 2.22
CA ASP A 50 -2.21 9.17 3.41
C ASP A 50 -0.73 8.75 3.38
N LEU A 51 -0.45 7.53 2.90
CA LEU A 51 0.92 7.03 2.80
C LEU A 51 1.70 7.80 1.73
N ALA A 52 1.11 8.00 0.54
CA ALA A 52 1.74 8.78 -0.53
C ALA A 52 2.00 10.23 -0.11
N MET A 53 1.11 10.83 0.69
CA MET A 53 1.28 12.19 1.23
C MET A 53 2.41 12.32 2.26
N HIS A 54 2.74 11.23 2.95
CA HIS A 54 3.68 11.26 4.09
C HIS A 54 4.99 10.52 3.85
N GLU A 55 5.08 9.67 2.84
CA GLU A 55 6.25 8.86 2.54
C GLU A 55 6.63 8.99 1.05
N PRO A 56 7.73 9.72 0.74
CA PRO A 56 8.14 10.00 -0.64
C PRO A 56 8.33 8.76 -1.52
N ARG A 57 8.71 7.61 -0.94
CA ARG A 57 8.85 6.35 -1.67
C ARG A 57 7.51 5.83 -2.18
N ALA A 58 6.49 5.89 -1.33
CA ALA A 58 5.15 5.51 -1.74
C ALA A 58 4.62 6.42 -2.86
N LEU A 59 4.90 7.72 -2.81
CA LEU A 59 4.57 8.65 -3.89
C LEU A 59 5.33 8.31 -5.19
N ALA A 60 6.64 8.06 -5.09
CA ALA A 60 7.47 7.73 -6.25
C ALA A 60 6.98 6.47 -7.00
N ALA A 61 6.43 5.49 -6.28
CA ALA A 61 5.80 4.33 -6.91
C ALA A 61 4.59 4.74 -7.79
N TRP A 62 3.72 5.64 -7.31
CA TRP A 62 2.62 6.16 -8.13
C TRP A 62 3.12 7.00 -9.31
N ASP A 63 4.13 7.85 -9.09
CA ASP A 63 4.67 8.73 -10.13
C ASP A 63 5.26 7.95 -11.30
N ARG A 64 5.98 6.84 -11.05
CA ARG A 64 6.55 5.99 -12.11
C ARG A 64 5.52 5.38 -13.04
N HIS A 65 4.30 5.14 -12.54
CA HIS A 65 3.22 4.55 -13.31
C HIS A 65 2.14 5.58 -13.70
N ALA A 66 2.35 6.86 -13.42
CA ALA A 66 1.38 7.92 -13.71
C ALA A 66 1.14 8.14 -15.21
N THR A 67 2.13 7.81 -16.04
CA THR A 67 2.08 7.92 -17.51
C THR A 67 1.83 6.58 -18.20
N ALA A 68 1.50 5.52 -17.46
CA ALA A 68 1.13 4.25 -18.06
C ALA A 68 -0.13 4.45 -18.92
N ASP A 69 -0.04 4.05 -20.20
CA ASP A 69 -1.18 4.14 -21.11
C ASP A 69 -2.15 2.99 -20.83
N LEU A 70 -3.22 3.31 -20.10
CA LEU A 70 -4.34 2.40 -19.85
C LEU A 70 -5.51 2.68 -20.79
N GLY A 71 -5.31 3.49 -21.84
CA GLY A 71 -6.32 3.88 -22.84
C GLY A 71 -7.28 4.97 -22.36
N ASP A 72 -7.84 4.82 -21.17
CA ASP A 72 -8.95 5.66 -20.68
C ASP A 72 -8.52 6.75 -19.66
N GLY A 73 -7.22 7.07 -19.64
CA GLY A 73 -6.64 8.16 -18.84
C GLY A 73 -5.66 7.69 -17.76
N PRO A 74 -5.18 8.61 -16.91
CA PRO A 74 -4.14 8.31 -15.93
C PRO A 74 -4.69 7.58 -14.71
N LEU A 75 -4.05 6.45 -14.33
CA LEU A 75 -4.42 5.62 -13.19
C LEU A 75 -4.62 6.40 -11.89
N HIS A 76 -3.72 7.34 -11.59
CA HIS A 76 -3.77 8.11 -10.36
C HIS A 76 -5.06 8.94 -10.23
N ARG A 77 -5.72 9.32 -11.33
CA ARG A 77 -7.00 10.04 -11.28
C ARG A 77 -8.20 9.15 -11.01
N VAL A 78 -8.06 7.84 -11.23
CA VAL A 78 -9.09 6.86 -10.87
C VAL A 78 -8.96 6.46 -9.40
N VAL A 79 -7.72 6.36 -8.90
CA VAL A 79 -7.46 6.03 -7.49
C VAL A 79 -7.63 7.25 -6.57
N PHE A 80 -7.19 8.43 -7.01
CA PHE A 80 -7.26 9.70 -6.29
C PHE A 80 -8.08 10.74 -7.08
N PRO A 81 -9.38 10.50 -7.32
CA PRO A 81 -10.22 11.43 -8.05
C PRO A 81 -10.46 12.72 -7.24
N PRO A 82 -10.91 13.80 -7.90
CA PRO A 82 -11.41 14.98 -7.20
C PRO A 82 -12.51 14.62 -6.18
N PRO A 83 -12.68 15.43 -5.11
CA PRO A 83 -13.73 15.19 -4.12
C PRO A 83 -15.11 15.09 -4.76
N ALA A 84 -15.84 14.03 -4.41
CA ALA A 84 -17.24 13.84 -4.78
C ALA A 84 -18.16 14.44 -3.70
N PHE A 85 -19.09 15.29 -4.12
CA PHE A 85 -20.03 16.00 -3.25
C PHE A 85 -21.38 15.29 -3.16
N THR A 86 -21.72 14.40 -4.10
CA THR A 86 -22.95 13.58 -4.08
C THR A 86 -22.67 12.08 -3.90
N ASP A 87 -23.69 11.33 -3.47
CA ASP A 87 -23.58 9.86 -3.39
C ASP A 87 -23.46 9.19 -4.75
N GLU A 88 -24.07 9.79 -5.78
CA GLU A 88 -23.97 9.34 -7.17
C GLU A 88 -22.53 9.48 -7.70
N GLU A 89 -21.89 10.63 -7.47
CA GLU A 89 -20.48 10.83 -7.83
C GLU A 89 -19.56 9.85 -7.08
N ARG A 90 -19.80 9.63 -5.78
CA ARG A 90 -19.06 8.64 -4.99
C ARG A 90 -19.25 7.23 -5.53
N ALA A 91 -20.45 6.87 -5.96
CA ALA A 91 -20.73 5.57 -6.58
C ALA A 91 -20.01 5.42 -7.91
N ALA A 92 -20.10 6.42 -8.79
CA ALA A 92 -19.43 6.40 -10.09
C ALA A 92 -17.91 6.25 -9.96
N GLN A 93 -17.28 6.92 -8.99
CA GLN A 93 -15.84 6.78 -8.71
C GLN A 93 -15.47 5.35 -8.26
N ARG A 94 -16.28 4.74 -7.37
CA ARG A 94 -16.07 3.36 -6.92
C ARG A 94 -16.27 2.35 -8.04
N ASP A 95 -17.31 2.53 -8.84
CA ASP A 95 -17.65 1.63 -9.95
C ASP A 95 -16.58 1.67 -11.03
N LEU A 96 -16.05 2.86 -11.34
CA LEU A 96 -14.92 3.02 -12.26
C LEU A 96 -13.68 2.27 -11.76
N LEU A 97 -13.29 2.49 -10.50
CA LEU A 97 -12.12 1.83 -9.90
C LEU A 97 -12.29 0.29 -9.81
N THR A 98 -13.54 -0.20 -9.74
CA THR A 98 -13.82 -1.64 -9.62
C THR A 98 -13.71 -2.39 -10.94
N ARG A 99 -13.71 -1.69 -12.08
CA ARG A 99 -13.48 -2.33 -13.38
C ARG A 99 -12.06 -2.89 -13.42
N THR A 100 -11.91 -4.09 -13.97
CA THR A 100 -10.68 -4.87 -13.91
C THR A 100 -9.47 -4.10 -14.45
N GLU A 101 -9.65 -3.36 -15.54
CA GLU A 101 -8.63 -2.51 -16.18
C GLU A 101 -8.08 -1.41 -15.28
N TRP A 102 -8.82 -1.01 -14.25
CA TRP A 102 -8.38 -0.03 -13.25
C TRP A 102 -7.97 -0.69 -11.93
N ALA A 103 -8.77 -1.66 -11.45
CA ALA A 103 -8.56 -2.32 -10.18
C ALA A 103 -7.20 -3.02 -10.12
N GLN A 104 -6.86 -3.77 -11.16
CA GLN A 104 -5.62 -4.54 -11.22
C GLN A 104 -4.36 -3.66 -11.18
N PRO A 105 -4.16 -2.69 -12.08
CA PRO A 105 -3.00 -1.81 -12.00
C PRO A 105 -3.00 -0.96 -10.72
N ALA A 106 -4.16 -0.51 -10.23
CA ALA A 106 -4.24 0.23 -8.97
C ALA A 106 -3.74 -0.60 -7.78
N LEU A 107 -4.16 -1.87 -7.67
CA LEU A 107 -3.72 -2.79 -6.62
C LEU A 107 -2.23 -3.10 -6.73
N ALA A 108 -1.72 -3.29 -7.95
CA ALA A 108 -0.29 -3.51 -8.19
C ALA A 108 0.53 -2.31 -7.72
N VAL A 109 0.24 -1.10 -8.18
CA VAL A 109 0.98 0.11 -7.80
C VAL A 109 0.88 0.38 -6.30
N HIS A 110 -0.29 0.18 -5.70
CA HIS A 110 -0.45 0.30 -4.25
C HIS A 110 0.45 -0.68 -3.48
N ALA A 111 0.53 -1.93 -3.92
CA ALA A 111 1.39 -2.91 -3.28
C ALA A 111 2.89 -2.63 -3.50
N LEU A 112 3.29 -2.13 -4.68
CA LEU A 112 4.65 -1.65 -4.93
C LEU A 112 5.02 -0.51 -3.98
N ALA A 113 4.12 0.45 -3.79
CA ALA A 113 4.32 1.54 -2.84
C ALA A 113 4.57 1.01 -1.42
N LEU A 114 3.78 0.04 -0.95
CA LEU A 114 3.98 -0.59 0.35
C LEU A 114 5.32 -1.34 0.43
N LEU A 115 5.66 -2.10 -0.62
CA LEU A 115 6.93 -2.85 -0.67
C LEU A 115 8.15 -1.92 -0.57
N GLU A 116 8.12 -0.75 -1.22
CA GLU A 116 9.21 0.21 -1.10
C GLU A 116 9.37 0.76 0.31
N VAL A 117 8.26 1.07 0.98
CA VAL A 117 8.27 1.56 2.36
C VAL A 117 8.79 0.47 3.31
N LEU A 118 8.32 -0.76 3.17
CA LEU A 118 8.75 -1.90 3.98
C LEU A 118 10.24 -2.20 3.77
N ALA A 119 10.71 -2.19 2.53
CA ALA A 119 12.12 -2.39 2.22
C ALA A 119 13.01 -1.29 2.81
N ALA A 120 12.53 -0.04 2.81
CA ALA A 120 13.27 1.10 3.37
C ALA A 120 13.48 1.00 4.89
N VAL A 121 12.57 0.33 5.60
CA VAL A 121 12.71 0.05 7.04
C VAL A 121 13.36 -1.31 7.32
N GLY A 122 13.89 -1.97 6.29
CA GLY A 122 14.62 -3.24 6.41
C GLY A 122 13.75 -4.48 6.53
N LEU A 123 12.42 -4.38 6.33
CA LEU A 123 11.54 -5.53 6.39
C LEU A 123 11.57 -6.29 5.06
N ARG A 124 11.87 -7.59 5.13
CA ARG A 124 11.87 -8.51 3.98
C ARG A 124 11.09 -9.76 4.34
N PRO A 125 10.28 -10.31 3.42
CA PRO A 125 9.58 -11.56 3.67
C PRO A 125 10.51 -12.76 3.43
N ASP A 126 10.28 -13.83 4.19
CA ASP A 126 10.80 -15.17 3.93
C ASP A 126 9.90 -15.92 2.92
N CYS A 127 8.62 -15.58 2.87
CA CYS A 127 7.62 -16.17 1.96
C CYS A 127 6.70 -15.07 1.42
N ALA A 128 6.27 -15.20 0.17
CA ALA A 128 5.22 -14.36 -0.42
C ALA A 128 4.09 -15.24 -0.96
N ALA A 129 2.85 -14.81 -0.77
CA ALA A 129 1.68 -15.44 -1.36
C ALA A 129 0.66 -14.37 -1.76
N GLY A 130 -0.20 -14.69 -2.71
CA GLY A 130 -1.24 -13.76 -3.16
C GLY A 130 -2.51 -14.47 -3.53
N HIS A 131 -3.64 -13.79 -3.31
CA HIS A 131 -4.95 -14.32 -3.71
C HIS A 131 -5.32 -13.80 -5.10
N SER A 132 -5.57 -14.69 -6.06
CA SER A 132 -5.94 -14.32 -7.44
C SER A 132 -4.94 -13.31 -8.03
N PHE A 133 -5.37 -12.11 -8.44
CA PHE A 133 -4.47 -11.06 -8.94
C PHE A 133 -3.29 -10.75 -8.01
N GLY A 134 -3.47 -10.87 -6.69
CA GLY A 134 -2.40 -10.66 -5.71
C GLY A 134 -1.20 -11.61 -5.90
N GLU A 135 -1.38 -12.74 -6.59
CA GLU A 135 -0.28 -13.66 -6.92
C GLU A 135 0.79 -12.99 -7.79
N LEU A 136 0.41 -12.10 -8.71
CA LEU A 136 1.38 -11.36 -9.54
C LEU A 136 2.26 -10.45 -8.68
N THR A 137 1.66 -9.77 -7.70
CA THR A 137 2.38 -8.95 -6.73
C THR A 137 3.28 -9.80 -5.84
N ALA A 138 2.84 -11.01 -5.44
CA ALA A 138 3.66 -11.95 -4.68
C ALA A 138 4.87 -12.42 -5.48
N LEU A 139 4.69 -12.73 -6.77
CA LEU A 139 5.77 -13.10 -7.69
C LEU A 139 6.74 -11.94 -7.91
N HIS A 140 6.25 -10.70 -8.02
CA HIS A 140 7.10 -9.51 -8.06
C HIS A 140 7.92 -9.37 -6.76
N CYS A 141 7.26 -9.49 -5.60
CA CYS A 141 7.91 -9.46 -4.29
C CYS A 141 9.00 -10.54 -4.14
N ALA A 142 8.80 -11.71 -4.75
CA ALA A 142 9.76 -12.81 -4.78
C ALA A 142 10.89 -12.63 -5.82
N GLY A 143 10.87 -11.55 -6.61
CA GLY A 143 11.86 -11.27 -7.66
C GLY A 143 11.69 -12.10 -8.93
N VAL A 144 10.53 -12.76 -9.10
CA VAL A 144 10.22 -13.54 -10.31
C VAL A 144 9.73 -12.63 -11.45
N LEU A 145 8.94 -11.61 -11.11
CA LEU A 145 8.41 -10.63 -12.06
C LEU A 145 9.00 -9.24 -11.80
N THR A 146 9.09 -8.44 -12.86
CA THR A 146 9.42 -7.01 -12.77
C THR A 146 8.15 -6.17 -12.89
N ALA A 147 8.20 -4.96 -12.34
CA ALA A 147 7.08 -4.01 -12.31
C ALA A 147 6.97 -3.23 -13.63
#